data_AF-A0A2S9FNK7-F1
#
_entry.id   AF-A0A2S9FNK7-F1
#
_cell.length_a   1.000
_cell.length_b   1.000
_cell.length_c   1.000
_cell.angle_alpha   90.00
_cell.angle_beta   90.00
_cell.angle_gamma   90.00
#
_symmetry.space_group_name_H-M   'P 1'
#
loop_
_entity.id
_entity.type
_entity.pdbx_description
1 polymer ?
#
loop_
_entity_poly.entity_id
_entity_poly.type
_entity_poly.pdbx_seq_one_letter_code
_entity_poly.pdbx_strand_id
1 'polypeptide(L)'
;MTVRIGCSGWAYNHWRGVLYEAGLPTTRWLERYVAEFDTVELNGSFYRWPSDAQFERWRDQLPAGFLMAVKAARGLTHARRLRDP
;
A
#
# COMPACT_ATOMS: atom_id res chain seq x y z
N MET A 1 -12.73 5.50 20.10
CA MET A 1 -11.47 5.73 19.37
C MET A 1 -11.21 4.50 18.51
N THR A 2 -10.98 4.65 17.21
CA THR A 2 -10.77 3.51 16.29
C THR A 2 -9.28 3.30 16.09
N VAL A 3 -8.80 2.07 16.28
CA VAL A 3 -7.42 1.64 16.03
C VAL A 3 -7.43 0.75 14.80
N ARG A 4 -6.45 0.94 13.90
CA ARG A 4 -6.26 0.14 12.69
C ARG A 4 -4.87 -0.49 12.68
N ILE A 5 -4.77 -1.73 12.25
CA ILE A 5 -3.55 -2.53 12.27
C ILE A 5 -3.26 -3.04 10.86
N GLY A 6 -2.06 -2.73 10.38
CA GLY A 6 -1.60 -3.13 9.06
C GLY A 6 -0.08 -3.10 8.96
N CYS A 7 0.42 -3.20 7.74
CA CYS A 7 1.84 -3.35 7.43
C CYS A 7 2.33 -2.22 6.52
N SER A 8 3.66 -2.08 6.45
CA SER A 8 4.37 -1.12 5.60
C SER A 8 4.43 -1.50 4.11
N GLY A 9 3.35 -2.09 3.60
CA GLY A 9 3.20 -2.62 2.25
C GLY A 9 2.55 -4.00 2.25
N TRP A 10 2.32 -4.53 1.06
CA TRP A 10 1.76 -5.87 0.87
C TRP A 10 2.60 -6.74 -0.07
N ALA A 11 3.32 -6.17 -1.03
CA ALA A 11 3.98 -6.95 -2.07
C ALA A 11 5.36 -7.51 -1.67
N TYR A 12 5.38 -8.62 -0.91
CA TYR A 12 6.62 -9.26 -0.45
C TYR A 12 6.73 -10.73 -0.82
N ASN A 13 7.84 -11.11 -1.49
CA ASN A 13 8.10 -12.51 -1.87
C ASN A 13 8.23 -13.45 -0.67
N HIS A 14 8.79 -12.98 0.45
CA HIS A 14 8.98 -13.79 1.65
C HIS A 14 7.67 -14.07 2.41
N TRP A 15 6.53 -13.51 1.97
CA TRP A 15 5.21 -13.85 2.51
C TRP A 15 4.53 -15.00 1.76
N ARG A 16 5.13 -15.49 0.67
CA ARG A 16 4.69 -16.74 0.04
C ARG A 16 4.82 -17.91 1.02
N GLY A 17 3.76 -18.70 1.13
CA GLY A 17 3.66 -19.79 2.12
C GLY A 17 3.36 -19.32 3.54
N VAL A 18 3.23 -18.01 3.79
CA VAL A 18 2.87 -17.44 5.11
C VAL A 18 1.51 -16.76 5.03
N LEU A 19 1.41 -15.68 4.23
CA LEU A 19 0.16 -14.96 3.95
C LEU A 19 -0.41 -15.33 2.58
N TYR A 20 0.48 -15.55 1.61
CA TYR A 20 0.12 -15.86 0.22
C TYR A 20 0.26 -17.35 -0.02
N GLU A 21 -0.85 -18.02 -0.31
CA GLU A 21 -0.87 -19.42 -0.67
C GLU A 21 0.09 -19.73 -1.83
N ALA A 22 0.59 -20.97 -1.86
CA ALA A 22 1.49 -21.42 -2.91
C ALA A 22 0.82 -21.25 -4.29
N GLY A 23 1.52 -20.62 -5.23
CA GLY A 23 0.99 -20.36 -6.56
C GLY A 23 0.06 -19.15 -6.69
N LEU A 24 -0.26 -18.43 -5.59
CA LEU A 24 -1.08 -17.22 -5.69
C LEU A 24 -0.39 -16.16 -6.58
N PRO A 25 -1.05 -15.70 -7.68
CA PRO A 25 -0.51 -14.67 -8.55
C PRO A 25 -0.32 -13.36 -7.78
N THR A 26 0.76 -12.63 -8.07
CA THR A 26 1.07 -11.35 -7.41
C THR A 26 -0.02 -10.30 -7.60
N THR A 27 -0.77 -10.38 -8.70
CA THR A 27 -1.92 -9.51 -8.99
C THR A 27 -3.05 -9.66 -7.97
N ARG A 28 -3.14 -10.80 -7.27
CA ARG A 28 -4.14 -11.08 -6.22
C ARG A 28 -3.60 -10.87 -4.81
N TRP A 29 -2.36 -10.42 -4.64
CA TRP A 29 -1.79 -10.25 -3.32
C TRP A 29 -2.47 -9.14 -2.52
N LEU A 30 -2.88 -8.05 -3.17
CA LEU A 30 -3.63 -7.00 -2.49
C LEU A 30 -4.98 -7.55 -1.99
N GLU A 31 -5.70 -8.29 -2.83
CA GLU A 31 -6.97 -8.96 -2.46
C GLU A 31 -6.79 -9.87 -1.23
N ARG A 32 -5.74 -10.70 -1.21
CA ARG A 32 -5.46 -11.56 -0.05
C ARG A 32 -5.07 -10.75 1.19
N TYR A 33 -4.32 -9.66 1.02
CA TYR A 33 -3.89 -8.80 2.12
C TYR A 33 -5.07 -8.09 2.80
N VAL A 34 -6.00 -7.53 2.02
CA VAL A 34 -7.16 -6.78 2.56
C VAL A 34 -8.20 -7.69 3.23
N ALA A 35 -8.10 -9.00 3.05
CA ALA A 35 -8.90 -9.97 3.79
C ALA A 35 -8.43 -10.15 5.25
N GLU A 36 -7.19 -9.76 5.57
CA GLU A 36 -6.54 -10.03 6.86
C GLU A 36 -6.26 -8.75 7.67
N PHE A 37 -6.11 -7.60 6.99
CA PHE A 37 -5.81 -6.30 7.62
C PHE A 37 -6.82 -5.22 7.22
N ASP A 38 -6.90 -4.14 8.01
CA ASP A 38 -7.87 -3.04 7.83
C ASP A 38 -7.24 -1.73 7.33
N THR A 39 -5.91 -1.72 7.13
CA THR A 39 -5.15 -0.59 6.62
C THR A 39 -3.84 -1.06 6.01
N VAL A 40 -3.21 -0.22 5.17
CA VAL A 40 -1.85 -0.45 4.68
C VAL A 40 -1.10 0.86 4.49
N GLU A 41 0.22 0.87 4.70
CA GLU A 41 1.06 2.00 4.30
C GLU A 41 1.65 1.72 2.89
N LEU A 42 1.40 2.64 1.96
CA LEU A 42 2.01 2.64 0.64
C LEU A 42 3.38 3.32 0.70
N ASN A 43 4.43 2.51 0.67
CA ASN A 43 5.83 2.99 0.63
C ASN A 43 6.33 3.29 -0.79
N GLY A 44 5.74 2.69 -1.83
CA GLY A 44 6.21 2.85 -3.22
C GLY A 44 6.23 4.32 -3.68
N SER A 45 5.25 5.12 -3.22
CA SER A 45 5.13 6.56 -3.50
C SER A 45 6.32 7.39 -3.03
N PHE A 46 7.08 6.90 -2.04
CA PHE A 46 8.32 7.54 -1.60
C PHE A 46 9.36 7.59 -2.73
N TYR A 47 9.49 6.50 -3.49
CA TYR A 47 10.50 6.37 -4.54
C TYR A 47 9.97 6.83 -5.91
N ARG A 48 8.72 6.48 -6.22
CA ARG A 48 8.06 6.86 -7.46
C ARG A 48 6.59 7.10 -7.20
N TRP A 49 6.12 8.30 -7.53
CA TRP A 49 4.70 8.62 -7.40
C TRP A 49 3.86 7.74 -8.33
N PRO A 50 2.81 7.06 -7.82
CA PRO A 50 1.87 6.30 -8.66
C PRO A 50 1.04 7.24 -9.56
N SER A 51 0.58 6.74 -10.70
CA SER A 51 -0.38 7.49 -11.52
C SER A 51 -1.78 7.46 -10.90
N ASP A 52 -2.62 8.41 -11.29
CA ASP A 52 -4.02 8.48 -10.84
C ASP A 52 -4.77 7.18 -11.16
N ALA A 53 -4.59 6.63 -12.36
CA ALA A 53 -5.16 5.34 -12.75
C ALA A 53 -4.70 4.17 -11.85
N GLN A 54 -3.49 4.24 -11.27
CA GLN A 54 -3.03 3.24 -10.31
C GLN A 54 -3.77 3.39 -8.97
N PHE A 55 -3.97 4.63 -8.51
CA PHE A 55 -4.78 4.91 -7.31
C PHE A 55 -6.25 4.50 -7.50
N GLU A 56 -6.84 4.75 -8.66
CA GLU A 56 -8.19 4.31 -9.01
C GLU A 56 -8.30 2.78 -8.95
N ARG A 57 -7.37 2.07 -9.59
CA ARG A 57 -7.33 0.59 -9.52
C ARG A 57 -7.24 0.06 -8.10
N TRP A 58 -6.45 0.70 -7.24
CA TRP A 58 -6.40 0.30 -5.83
C TRP A 58 -7.70 0.61 -5.13
N ARG A 59 -8.24 1.82 -5.25
CA ARG A 59 -9.54 2.19 -4.67
C ARG A 59 -10.62 1.16 -5.01
N ASP A 60 -10.68 0.72 -6.26
CA ASP A 60 -11.70 -0.23 -6.73
C ASP A 60 -11.49 -1.67 -6.18
N GLN A 61 -10.27 -2.01 -5.76
CA GLN A 61 -9.94 -3.29 -5.13
C GLN A 61 -10.08 -3.28 -3.60
N LEU A 62 -10.09 -2.10 -2.97
CA LEU A 62 -10.13 -1.97 -1.52
C LEU A 62 -11.59 -2.04 -1.03
N PRO A 63 -11.87 -2.77 0.07
CA PRO A 63 -13.21 -2.82 0.63
C PRO A 63 -13.61 -1.46 1.21
N ALA A 64 -14.92 -1.22 1.31
CA ALA A 64 -15.46 0.01 1.85
C ALA A 64 -14.91 0.28 3.26
N GLY A 65 -14.39 1.49 3.48
CA GLY A 65 -13.82 1.89 4.76
C GLY A 65 -12.39 1.40 5.02
N PHE A 66 -11.74 0.69 4.09
CA PHE A 66 -10.30 0.43 4.15
C PHE A 66 -9.52 1.73 3.92
N LEU A 67 -8.45 1.94 4.68
CA LEU A 67 -7.60 3.13 4.54
C LEU A 67 -6.19 2.76 4.06
N MET A 68 -5.67 3.57 3.13
CA MET A 68 -4.28 3.49 2.69
C MET A 68 -3.54 4.74 3.14
N ALA A 69 -2.50 4.58 3.96
CA ALA A 69 -1.60 5.65 4.34
C ALA A 69 -0.52 5.82 3.27
N VAL A 70 -0.56 6.91 2.51
CA VAL A 70 0.38 7.14 1.40
C VAL A 70 1.59 7.92 1.87
N LYS A 71 2.78 7.35 1.71
CA LYS A 71 4.01 8.03 2.08
C LYS A 71 4.32 9.16 1.11
N ALA A 72 4.63 10.33 1.62
CA ALA A 72 5.02 11.47 0.81
C ALA A 72 6.28 11.18 -0.02
N ALA A 73 6.35 11.76 -1.22
CA ALA A 73 7.48 11.55 -2.13
C ALA A 73 8.82 11.97 -1.48
N ARG A 74 9.89 11.23 -1.78
CA ARG A 74 11.25 11.52 -1.27
C ARG A 74 11.74 12.91 -1.66
N GLY A 75 11.40 13.38 -2.86
CA GLY A 75 11.73 14.73 -3.33
C GLY A 75 11.16 15.82 -2.41
N LEU A 76 9.93 15.62 -1.92
CA LEU A 76 9.27 16.56 -1.01
C LEU A 76 9.91 16.55 0.38
N THR A 77 10.06 15.36 0.97
CA THR A 77 10.46 15.20 2.38
C THR A 77 11.96 15.29 2.61
N HIS A 78 12.80 14.76 1.69
CA HIS A 78 14.25 14.65 1.91
C HIS A 78 15.05 15.69 1.13
N ALA A 79 14.64 16.02 -0.09
CA ALA A 79 15.34 17.00 -0.91
C ALA A 79 14.86 18.43 -0.60
N ARG A 80 13.58 18.74 -0.85
CA ARG A 80 13.02 20.09 -0.64
C ARG A 80 12.73 20.38 0.83
N ARG A 81 12.48 19.35 1.64
CA ARG A 81 12.16 19.45 3.07
C ARG A 81 11.04 20.46 3.35
N LEU A 82 10.02 20.46 2.48
CA LEU A 82 8.85 21.35 2.54
C LEU A 82 9.15 22.87 2.45
N ARG A 83 10.34 23.26 1.97
CA ARG A 83 10.70 24.69 1.84
C ARG A 83 10.04 25.39 0.66
N ASP A 84 9.61 24.63 -0.35
CA ASP A 84 8.99 25.15 -1.57
C ASP A 84 8.04 24.06 -2.11
N PRO A 85 6.75 24.10 -1.74
CA PRO A 85 5.76 23.04 -2.00
C PRO A 85 5.40 22.88 -3.48
#